data_AF-A0A941BBT6-F1
#
_entry.id   AF-A0A941BBT6-F1
#
_cell.length_a   1.000
_cell.length_b   1.000
_cell.length_c   1.000
_cell.angle_alpha   90.00
_cell.angle_beta   90.00
_cell.angle_gamma   90.00
#
_symmetry.space_group_name_H-M   'P 1'
#
loop_
_entity.id
_entity.type
_entity.pdbx_description
1 polymer ?
#
loop_
_entity_poly.entity_id
_entity_poly.type
_entity_poly.pdbx_seq_one_letter_code
_entity_poly.pdbx_strand_id
1 'polypeptide(L)' 'MPATPRYVPSSTHPSAHLHGVRWWRSSRSTGMNNCVETARPDSGPWAGLLAVRDSKDASGPALLFAPAAWEGFIGALR' A
#
# COMPACT_ATOMS: atom_id res chain seq x y z
N MET A 1 -14.03 13.50 19.05
CA MET A 1 -13.69 14.07 17.73
C MET A 1 -12.83 13.06 16.99
N PRO A 2 -13.33 12.29 16.01
CA PRO A 2 -12.45 11.48 15.19
C PRO A 2 -11.79 12.41 14.17
N ALA A 3 -10.46 12.47 14.20
CA ALA A 3 -9.71 13.15 13.17
C ALA A 3 -10.06 12.50 11.82
N THR A 4 -10.75 13.24 10.95
CA THR A 4 -10.95 12.86 9.56
C THR A 4 -9.59 12.44 8.99
N PRO A 5 -9.48 11.28 8.32
CA PRO A 5 -8.25 10.92 7.63
C PRO A 5 -7.96 12.07 6.67
N ARG A 6 -6.92 12.85 6.99
CA ARG A 6 -6.51 13.98 6.14
C ARG A 6 -6.21 13.35 4.80
N TYR A 7 -6.99 13.75 3.80
CA TYR A 7 -6.74 13.49 2.39
C TYR A 7 -5.26 13.76 2.13
N VAL A 8 -4.46 12.69 2.09
CA VAL A 8 -3.07 12.76 1.66
C VAL A 8 -3.21 13.03 0.17
N PRO A 9 -2.75 14.18 -0.35
CA PRO A 9 -2.83 14.45 -1.77
C PRO A 9 -2.20 13.25 -2.45
N SER A 10 -2.99 12.53 -3.24
CA SER A 10 -2.51 11.48 -4.11
C SER A 10 -1.34 12.10 -4.85
N SER A 11 -0.13 11.72 -4.44
CA SER A 11 1.07 12.18 -5.09
C SER A 11 1.08 11.44 -6.40
N THR A 12 0.36 11.98 -7.39
CA THR A 12 0.57 11.71 -8.81
C THR A 12 1.93 12.30 -9.16
N HIS A 13 2.97 11.75 -8.56
CA HIS A 13 4.32 11.84 -9.08
C HIS A 13 4.43 10.68 -10.07
N PRO A 14 4.83 10.92 -11.33
CA PRO A 14 5.13 9.87 -12.31
C PRO A 14 6.36 9.01 -11.94
N SER A 15 6.68 8.89 -10.64
CA SER A 15 7.86 8.24 -10.07
C SER A 15 7.52 7.30 -8.91
N ALA A 16 6.23 7.02 -8.63
CA ALA A 16 5.82 6.01 -7.64
C ALA A 16 6.08 4.56 -8.11
N HIS A 17 6.96 4.36 -9.09
CA HIS A 17 7.52 3.06 -9.34
C HIS A 17 8.44 2.70 -8.17
N LEU A 18 7.93 1.86 -7.29
CA LEU A 18 8.67 1.19 -6.23
C LEU A 18 9.63 0.16 -6.86
N HIS A 19 10.63 0.66 -7.58
CA HIS A 19 11.66 -0.15 -8.23
C HIS A 19 12.51 -0.86 -7.15
N GLY A 20 12.77 -2.16 -7.35
CA GLY A 20 13.59 -2.95 -6.44
C GLY A 20 12.89 -3.44 -5.16
N VAL A 21 11.62 -3.11 -4.95
CA VAL A 21 10.90 -3.56 -3.75
C VAL A 21 10.30 -4.96 -3.97
N ARG A 22 10.48 -5.85 -2.99
CA ARG A 22 9.90 -7.20 -3.02
C ARG A 22 8.42 -7.18 -2.65
N TRP A 23 7.57 -7.49 -3.63
CA TRP A 23 6.12 -7.61 -3.45
C TRP A 23 5.73 -9.01 -2.96
N TRP A 24 4.76 -9.03 -2.07
CA TRP A 24 4.19 -10.22 -1.47
C TRP A 24 2.71 -10.28 -1.77
N ARG A 25 2.31 -11.33 -2.48
CA ARG A 25 0.91 -11.63 -2.74
C ARG A 25 0.29 -12.31 -1.53
N SER A 26 -0.90 -11.87 -1.14
CA SER A 26 -1.65 -12.54 -0.06
C SER A 26 -2.04 -13.96 -0.47
N SER A 27 -1.89 -14.94 0.44
CA SER A 27 -2.36 -16.33 0.24
C SER A 27 -3.88 -16.44 0.14
N ARG A 28 -4.63 -15.39 0.53
CA ARG A 28 -6.08 -15.27 0.35
C ARG A 28 -6.48 -14.75 -1.04
N SER A 29 -5.49 -14.47 -1.88
CA SER A 29 -5.68 -14.13 -3.30
C SER A 29 -5.96 -15.40 -4.12
N THR A 30 -6.95 -16.18 -3.68
CA THR A 30 -7.43 -17.39 -4.33
C THR A 30 -8.79 -17.08 -4.96
N GLY A 31 -8.91 -17.26 -6.28
CA GLY A 31 -10.15 -16.96 -7.02
C GLY A 31 -10.15 -15.61 -7.75
N MET A 32 -11.33 -15.22 -8.26
CA MET A 32 -11.40 -14.39 -9.46
C MET A 32 -11.16 -12.89 -9.25
N ASN A 33 -11.29 -12.25 -8.06
CA ASN A 33 -11.50 -10.79 -8.10
C ASN A 33 -10.83 -9.78 -7.16
N ASN A 34 -10.12 -10.14 -6.09
CA ASN A 34 -9.64 -9.13 -5.12
C ASN A 34 -8.18 -9.36 -4.67
N CYS A 35 -7.28 -9.59 -5.62
CA CYS A 35 -5.89 -9.93 -5.31
C CYS A 35 -5.09 -8.67 -4.98
N VAL A 36 -4.53 -8.60 -3.77
CA VAL A 36 -3.67 -7.48 -3.34
C VAL A 36 -2.26 -7.97 -3.07
N GLU A 37 -1.30 -7.12 -3.41
CA GLU A 37 0.12 -7.30 -3.12
C GLU A 37 0.58 -6.22 -2.16
N THR A 38 1.46 -6.59 -1.23
CA THR A 38 2.03 -5.66 -0.25
C THR A 38 3.55 -5.69 -0.33
N ALA A 39 4.19 -4.57 -0.02
CA ALA A 39 5.63 -4.48 0.05
C ALA A 39 6.07 -3.51 1.15
N ARG A 40 7.28 -3.73 1.67
CA ARG A 40 7.93 -2.81 2.60
C ARG A 40 9.22 -2.31 1.94
N PRO A 41 9.23 -1.08 1.41
CA PRO A 41 10.45 -0.47 0.92
C PRO A 41 11.45 -0.34 2.07
N ASP A 42 12.66 -0.81 1.84
CA ASP A 42 13.77 -0.80 2.79
C ASP A 42 14.72 0.38 2.56
N SER A 43 14.61 1.04 1.41
CA SER A 43 15.51 2.08 0.95
C SER A 43 14.77 3.17 0.15
N GLY A 44 15.41 4.33 0.02
CA GLY A 44 14.86 5.47 -0.71
C GLY A 44 13.81 6.27 0.05
N PRO A 45 13.10 7.20 -0.62
CA PRO A 45 12.20 8.16 0.02
C PRO A 45 10.94 7.53 0.64
N TRP A 46 10.66 6.26 0.32
CA TRP A 46 9.49 5.52 0.79
C TRP A 46 9.86 4.47 1.84
N ALA A 47 11.11 4.44 2.30
CA ALA A 47 11.58 3.49 3.29
C ALA A 47 10.76 3.60 4.59
N GLY A 48 10.40 2.44 5.15
CA GLY A 48 9.60 2.37 6.39
C GLY A 48 8.10 2.55 6.20
N LEU A 49 7.62 2.76 4.98
CA LEU A 49 6.20 2.73 4.65
C LEU A 49 5.74 1.31 4.29
N LEU A 50 4.42 1.11 4.30
CA LEU A 50 3.77 -0.08 3.74
C LEU A 50 3.15 0.27 2.40
N ALA A 51 3.61 -0.38 1.34
CA ALA A 51 3.04 -0.27 0.02
C ALA A 51 1.96 -1.33 -0.20
N VAL A 52 0.85 -0.96 -0.80
CA VAL A 52 -0.25 -1.84 -1.20
C VAL A 52 -0.64 -1.53 -2.65
N ARG A 53 -0.78 -2.55 -3.48
CA ARG A 53 -1.27 -2.41 -4.86
C ARG A 53 -2.25 -3.51 -5.24
N ASP A 54 -3.01 -3.25 -6.29
CA ASP A 54 -3.79 -4.29 -6.97
C ASP A 54 -2.82 -5.23 -7.73
N SER A 55 -2.96 -6.53 -7.50
CA SER A 55 -2.16 -7.53 -8.24
C SER A 55 -2.52 -7.57 -9.72
N LYS A 56 -3.74 -7.14 -10.09
CA LYS A 56 -4.22 -7.11 -11.48
C LYS A 56 -3.64 -5.94 -12.27
N ASP A 57 -3.23 -4.88 -11.58
CA ASP A 57 -2.57 -3.72 -12.19
C ASP A 57 -1.22 -3.45 -11.51
N ALA A 58 -0.28 -4.36 -11.73
CA ALA A 58 1.06 -4.27 -11.15
C ALA A 58 1.87 -3.06 -11.66
N SER A 59 1.50 -2.51 -12.83
CA SER A 59 2.04 -1.27 -13.40
C SER A 59 1.42 -0.01 -12.81
N GLY A 60 0.25 -0.14 -12.19
CA GLY A 60 -0.48 0.96 -11.58
C GLY A 60 0.19 1.49 -10.31
N PRO A 61 -0.33 2.60 -9.77
CA PRO A 61 0.22 3.23 -8.58
C PRO A 61 0.02 2.35 -7.34
N ALA A 62 1.03 2.34 -6.47
CA ALA A 62 0.91 1.77 -5.14
C ALA A 62 0.42 2.82 -4.14
N LEU A 63 -0.46 2.41 -3.22
CA LEU A 63 -0.81 3.19 -2.04
C LEU A 63 0.26 3.00 -0.97
N LEU A 64 0.71 4.09 -0.34
CA LEU A 64 1.70 4.07 0.72
C LEU A 64 1.07 4.46 2.05
N PHE A 65 1.27 3.63 3.07
CA PHE A 65 0.76 3.82 4.42
C PHE A 65 1.90 3.96 5.41
N ALA A 66 1.81 4.93 6.32
CA ALA A 66 2.62 4.90 7.54
C ALA A 66 2.20 3.69 8.39
N PRO A 67 3.12 3.03 9.12
CA PRO A 67 2.79 1.85 9.94
C PRO A 67 1.63 2.10 10.92
N ALA A 68 1.62 3.26 11.60
CA ALA A 68 0.55 3.61 12.53
C ALA A 68 -0.83 3.76 11.85
N ALA A 69 -0.87 4.28 10.61
CA ALA A 69 -2.11 4.39 9.85
C ALA A 69 -2.62 3.02 9.40
N TRP A 70 -1.71 2.11 9.03
CA TRP A 70 -2.06 0.74 8.69
C TRP A 70 -2.63 -0.03 9.89
N GLU A 71 -1.99 0.06 11.06
CA GLU A 71 -2.49 -0.56 12.29
C GLU A 71 -3.87 0.00 12.68
N GLY A 72 -4.06 1.32 12.58
CA GLY A 72 -5.36 1.95 12.81
C GLY A 72 -6.45 1.45 11.84
N PHE A 73 -6.11 1.29 10.56
CA PHE A 73 -7.02 0.72 9.57
C PHE A 73 -7.43 -0.71 9.92
N ILE A 74 -6.48 -1.59 10.24
CA ILE A 74 -6.78 -2.98 10.63
C ILE A 74 -7.61 -3.03 11.92
N GLY A 75 -7.30 -2.19 12.92
CA GLY A 75 -8.04 -2.10 14.17
C GLY A 75 -9.51 -1.69 13.98
N ALA A 76 -9.82 -0.90 12.95
CA ALA A 76 -11.19 -0.50 12.62
C ALA A 76 -12.00 -1.57 11.86
N LEU A 77 -11.36 -2.63 11.36
CA LEU A 77 -12.00 -3.73 10.64
C LEU A 77 -12.36 -4.93 11.54
N ARG A 78 -12.05 -4.85 12.83
CA ARG A 78 -12.31 -5.90 13.82
C ARG A 78 -13.67 -5.71 14.49
#